data_AF-A0A6J4VW42-F1
#
_entry.id   AF-A0A6J4VW42-F1
#
_cell.length_a   1.000
_cell.length_b   1.000
_cell.length_c   1.000
_cell.angle_alpha   90.00
_cell.angle_beta   90.00
_cell.angle_gamma   90.00
#
_symmetry.space_group_name_H-M   'P 1'
#
loop_
_entity.id
_entity.type
_entity.pdbx_description
1 polymer ?
#
loop_
_entity_poly.entity_id
_entity_poly.type
_entity_poly.pdbx_seq_one_letter_code
_entity_poly.pdbx_strand_id
1 'polypeptide(L)' 'MARSEEIRSLVQGLGTGQLSRRDFVRRAAALGISSSMVGAALAACGATETPTAAPVPSAAPSAAPTA' A
#
# COMPACT_ATOMS: atom_id res chain seq x y z
N MET A 1 14.00 -11.70 -16.60
CA MET A 1 13.23 -10.63 -17.27
C MET A 1 11.91 -10.33 -16.53
N ALA A 2 11.18 -11.34 -16.03
CA ALA A 2 9.94 -11.14 -15.27
C ALA A 2 10.06 -10.25 -14.00
N ARG A 3 11.16 -10.37 -13.22
CA ARG A 3 11.39 -9.52 -12.04
C ARG A 3 11.45 -8.03 -12.36
N SER A 4 12.01 -7.65 -13.51
CA SER A 4 12.17 -6.25 -13.90
C SER A 4 10.81 -5.59 -14.21
N GLU A 5 9.91 -6.33 -14.87
CA GLU A 5 8.55 -5.89 -15.17
C GLU A 5 7.71 -5.73 -13.88
N GLU A 6 7.88 -6.66 -12.94
CA GLU A 6 7.19 -6.60 -11.65
C GLU A 6 7.62 -5.39 -10.81
N ILE A 7 8.93 -5.10 -10.78
CA ILE A 7 9.47 -3.90 -10.12
C ILE A 7 8.92 -2.63 -10.78
N ARG A 8 8.88 -2.58 -12.11
CA ARG A 8 8.35 -1.43 -12.84
C ARG A 8 6.87 -1.21 -12.53
N SER A 9 6.07 -2.29 -12.50
CA SER A 9 4.65 -2.24 -12.15
C SER A 9 4.43 -1.71 -10.74
N LEU A 10 5.24 -2.14 -9.76
CA LEU A 10 5.20 -1.65 -8.38
C LEU A 10 5.53 -0.16 -8.28
N VAL A 11 6.57 0.31 -8.97
CA VAL A 11 6.97 1.73 -8.98
C VAL A 11 5.90 2.59 -9.68
N GLN A 12 5.34 2.10 -10.78
CA GLN A 12 4.30 2.80 -11.53
C GLN A 12 2.99 2.87 -10.75
N GLY A 13 2.61 1.81 -10.02
CA GLY A 13 1.48 1.80 -9.11
C GLY A 13 1.66 2.69 -7.88
N LEU A 14 2.90 2.85 -7.41
CA LEU A 14 3.24 3.81 -6.35
C LEU A 14 3.09 5.25 -6.85
N GLY A 15 3.59 5.54 -8.06
CA GLY A 15 3.49 6.87 -8.69
C GLY A 15 2.07 7.28 -9.05
N THR A 16 1.20 6.33 -9.40
CA THR A 16 -0.22 6.60 -9.70
C THR A 16 -1.13 6.64 -8.46
N GLY A 17 -0.59 6.35 -7.26
CA GLY A 17 -1.35 6.32 -6.02
C GLY A 17 -2.22 5.07 -5.82
N GLN A 18 -2.13 4.08 -6.71
CA GLN A 18 -2.82 2.79 -6.53
C GLN A 18 -2.16 1.89 -5.48
N LEU A 19 -0.88 2.10 -5.19
CA LEU A 19 -0.15 1.37 -4.16
C LEU A 19 0.24 2.30 -3.00
N SER A 20 -0.19 1.92 -1.79
CA SER A 20 0.31 2.52 -0.55
C SER A 20 1.78 2.19 -0.33
N ARG A 21 2.53 3.11 0.27
CA ARG A 21 3.94 2.91 0.68
C ARG A 21 4.15 1.61 1.45
N ARG A 22 3.25 1.29 2.37
CA ARG A 22 3.28 0.04 3.14
C ARG A 22 3.14 -1.21 2.28
N ASP A 23 2.28 -1.18 1.26
CA ASP A 23 2.04 -2.33 0.38
C ASP A 23 3.25 -2.56 -0.53
N PHE A 24 3.84 -1.48 -1.04
CA PHE A 24 5.09 -1.52 -1.79
C PHE A 24 6.24 -2.10 -0.96
N VAL A 25 6.44 -1.64 0.28
CA VAL A 25 7.49 -2.17 1.17
C VAL A 25 7.26 -3.65 1.46
N ARG A 26 6.02 -4.08 1.73
CA ARG A 26 5.69 -5.49 1.97
C ARG A 26 6.00 -6.37 0.75
N ARG A 27 5.58 -5.96 -0.45
CA ARG A 27 5.82 -6.70 -1.69
C ARG A 27 7.30 -6.70 -2.09
N ALA A 28 7.97 -5.56 -1.94
CA ALA A 28 9.40 -5.43 -2.20
C ALA A 28 10.23 -6.31 -1.25
N ALA A 29 9.86 -6.37 0.03
CA ALA A 29 10.49 -7.26 1.00
C ALA A 29 10.23 -8.75 0.67
N ALA A 30 9.00 -9.10 0.27
CA ALA A 30 8.67 -10.46 -0.18
C ALA A 30 9.46 -10.88 -1.43
N LEU A 31 9.83 -9.91 -2.28
CA LEU A 31 10.69 -10.11 -3.46
C LEU A 31 12.19 -10.13 -3.15
N GLY A 32 12.59 -9.88 -1.90
CA GLY A 32 13.99 -9.84 -1.48
C GLY A 32 14.73 -8.56 -1.87
N ILE A 33 14.02 -7.45 -2.07
CA ILE A 33 14.62 -6.15 -2.40
C ILE A 33 15.25 -5.53 -1.15
N SER A 34 16.48 -5.03 -1.28
CA SER A 34 17.19 -4.36 -0.19
C SER A 34 16.52 -3.04 0.22
N SER A 35 16.48 -2.78 1.53
CA SER A 35 15.88 -1.57 2.12
C SER A 35 16.45 -0.26 1.55
N SER A 36 17.73 -0.25 1.14
CA SER A 36 18.35 0.92 0.50
C SER A 36 17.73 1.27 -0.85
N MET A 37 17.37 0.25 -1.65
CA MET A 37 16.73 0.43 -2.95
C MET A 37 15.28 0.91 -2.79
N VAL A 38 14.57 0.36 -1.80
CA VAL A 38 13.22 0.78 -1.42
C VAL A 38 13.22 2.25 -0.97
N GLY A 39 14.19 2.65 -0.16
CA GLY A 39 14.34 4.05 0.28
C GLY A 39 14.58 5.02 -0.86
N ALA A 40 15.46 4.67 -1.82
CA ALA A 40 15.72 5.50 -2.99
C ALA A 40 14.47 5.65 -3.89
N ALA A 41 13.71 4.58 -4.10
CA ALA A 41 12.46 4.63 -4.86
C ALA A 41 11.39 5.48 -4.15
N LEU A 42 11.25 5.32 -2.83
CA LEU A 42 10.33 6.13 -2.02
C LEU A 42 10.70 7.61 -1.99
N ALA A 43 11.99 7.93 -1.97
CA ALA A 43 12.49 9.30 -2.06
C ALA A 43 12.18 9.92 -3.42
N ALA A 44 12.35 9.16 -4.51
CA ALA A 44 12.03 9.62 -5.87
C ALA A 44 10.52 9.80 -6.10
N CYS A 45 9.67 8.96 -5.50
CA CYS A 45 8.22 9.05 -5.64
C CYS A 45 7.55 10.09 -4.72
N GLY A 46 8.28 10.68 -3.77
CA GLY A 46 7.75 11.71 -2.91
C GLY A 46 6.69 11.21 -1.92
N ALA A 47 6.44 12.00 -0.88
CA ALA A 47 5.46 11.71 0.15
C ALA A 47 4.04 11.87 -0.37
N THR A 48 3.52 10.84 -1.04
CA THR A 48 2.07 10.66 -1.13
C THR A 48 1.60 10.07 0.19
N GLU A 49 1.12 10.96 1.05
CA GLU A 49 0.42 10.63 2.30
C GLU A 49 -0.86 9.89 1.92
N THR A 50 -0.84 8.55 1.90
CA THR A 50 -2.08 7.78 1.80
C THR A 50 -2.87 7.99 3.09
N PRO A 51 -4.05 8.63 3.05
CA PRO A 51 -4.85 8.81 4.24
C PRO A 51 -5.19 7.41 4.78
N THR A 52 -4.75 7.15 6.00
CA THR A 52 -5.16 5.97 6.75
C THR A 52 -6.67 6.06 6.93
N ALA A 53 -7.43 5.33 6.11
CA ALA A 53 -8.86 5.21 6.32
C ALA A 53 -9.05 4.57 7.70
N ALA A 54 -9.50 5.37 8.66
CA ALA A 54 -9.88 4.87 9.97
C ALA A 54 -10.90 3.74 9.75
N PRO A 55 -10.77 2.59 10.44
CA PRO A 55 -11.77 1.55 10.36
C PRO A 55 -13.13 2.18 10.70
N VAL A 56 -14.05 2.15 9.73
CA VAL A 56 -15.42 2.57 9.98
C VAL A 56 -16.00 1.63 11.04
N PRO A 57 -16.49 2.14 12.19
CA PRO A 57 -17.20 1.28 13.12
C PRO A 57 -18.42 0.73 12.37
N SER A 58 -18.44 -0.58 12.16
CA SER A 58 -19.59 -1.28 11.59
C SER A 58 -20.78 -1.00 12.50
N ALA A 59 -21.74 -0.22 12.01
CA ALA A 59 -22.97 0.05 12.73
C ALA A 59 -23.68 -1.27 13.05
N ALA A 60 -24.02 -1.45 14.32
CA ALA A 60 -24.73 -2.61 14.86
C ALA A 60 -26.09 -2.79 14.18
N PRO A 61 -26.57 -4.02 13.93
CA PRO A 61 -27.98 -4.23 13.76
C PRO A 61 -28.66 -3.96 15.11
N SER A 62 -29.38 -2.85 15.18
CA SER A 62 -30.31 -2.54 16.27
C SER A 62 -31.35 -3.66 16.31
N ALA A 63 -31.18 -4.63 17.22
CA ALA A 63 -32.22 -5.59 17.54
C ALA A 63 -33.41 -4.80 18.10
N ALA A 64 -34.51 -4.77 17.34
CA ALA A 64 -35.77 -4.20 17.76
C ALA A 64 -36.24 -4.89 19.05
N PRO A 65 -36.83 -4.15 20.02
CA PRO A 65 -37.45 -4.77 21.18
C PRO A 65 -38.71 -5.51 20.70
N THR A 66 -38.76 -6.82 20.90
CA THR A 66 -39.99 -7.60 20.73
C THR A 66 -40.67 -7.73 22.09
N ALA A 67 -41.84 -7.09 22.16
CA ALA A 67 -43.01 -7.29 23.04
C ALA A 67 -42.79 -7.70 24.51
#